data_AF-A0A3A4PZ96-F1
#
_entry.id   AF-A0A3A4PZ96-F1
#
_cell.length_a   1.000
_cell.length_b   1.000
_cell.length_c   1.000
_cell.angle_alpha   90.00
_cell.angle_beta   90.00
_cell.angle_gamma   90.00
#
_symmetry.space_group_name_H-M   'P 1'
#
loop_
_entity.id
_entity.type
_entity.pdbx_description
1 polymer ?
#
loop_
_entity_poly.entity_id
_entity_poly.type
_entity_poly.pdbx_seq_one_letter_code
_entity_poly.pdbx_strand_id
1 'polypeptide(L)'
;MQQEAALNFSGVASLKILTQKAVLAMYRPYFEFAVNTGLRPSEQVALKRSAVEEDFFSVELSRVRNREKEDLKTESSYRQIALTSTIRDILNRQKAMTAAVDSDYVFVNKDGRPILQNKLRELWLRVMAKSGLPRRRMYETH
;
A
#
# COMPACT_ATOMS: atom_id res chain seq x y z
N MET A 1 9.66 30.80 -25.13
CA MET A 1 9.19 29.57 -25.79
C MET A 1 9.87 28.39 -25.10
N GLN A 2 9.27 27.85 -24.05
CA GLN A 2 9.48 26.47 -23.63
C GLN A 2 8.11 25.98 -23.14
N GLN A 3 7.47 25.13 -23.95
CA GLN A 3 6.30 24.37 -23.55
C GLN A 3 6.80 23.32 -22.57
N GLU A 4 6.37 23.40 -21.30
CA GLU A 4 6.43 22.25 -20.41
C GLU A 4 5.54 21.18 -21.04
N ALA A 5 6.17 20.10 -21.48
CA ALA A 5 5.50 18.91 -21.95
C ALA A 5 4.55 18.45 -20.85
N ALA A 6 3.24 18.60 -21.09
CA ALA A 6 2.21 17.96 -20.30
C ALA A 6 2.47 16.45 -20.37
N LEU A 7 3.11 15.93 -19.33
CA LEU A 7 3.39 14.53 -19.13
C LEU A 7 2.03 13.81 -19.03
N ASN A 8 1.50 13.34 -20.16
CA ASN A 8 0.39 12.40 -20.25
C ASN A 8 0.83 11.02 -19.75
N PHE A 9 1.27 10.95 -18.50
CA PHE A 9 1.45 9.70 -17.80
C PHE A 9 0.09 9.23 -17.30
N SER A 10 -0.24 7.96 -17.52
CA SER A 10 -1.38 7.34 -16.85
C SER A 10 -1.34 7.68 -15.36
N GLY A 11 -2.51 7.95 -14.76
CA GLY A 11 -2.58 8.48 -13.40
C GLY A 11 -1.84 7.63 -12.34
N VAL A 12 -1.56 6.36 -12.64
CA VAL A 12 -0.82 5.39 -11.84
C VAL A 12 0.69 5.66 -11.84
N ALA A 13 1.28 5.92 -13.00
CA ALA A 13 2.72 6.14 -13.13
C ALA A 13 3.17 7.46 -12.44
N SER A 14 2.37 8.51 -12.58
CA SER A 14 2.58 9.78 -11.86
C SER A 14 2.52 9.57 -10.34
N LEU A 15 1.57 8.77 -9.83
CA LEU A 15 1.47 8.49 -8.40
C LEU A 15 2.70 7.79 -7.85
N LYS A 16 3.23 6.80 -8.56
CA LYS A 16 4.42 6.06 -8.13
C LYS A 16 5.62 7.00 -7.95
N ILE A 17 5.84 7.91 -8.90
CA ILE A 17 6.92 8.89 -8.83
C ILE A 17 6.72 9.85 -7.64
N LEU A 18 5.48 10.32 -7.43
CA LEU A 18 5.16 11.26 -6.37
C LEU A 18 5.30 10.64 -4.97
N THR A 19 4.86 9.40 -4.77
CA THR A 19 5.01 8.71 -3.48
C THR A 19 6.47 8.46 -3.15
N GLN A 20 7.31 8.13 -4.15
CA GLN A 20 8.75 7.99 -3.96
C GLN A 20 9.42 9.30 -3.52
N LYS A 21 9.03 10.44 -4.10
CA LYS A 21 9.64 11.74 -3.77
C LYS A 21 9.12 12.37 -2.48
N ALA A 22 7.82 12.25 -2.19
CA ALA A 22 7.17 13.02 -1.13
C ALA A 22 6.97 12.26 0.19
N VAL A 23 7.23 10.94 0.22
CA VAL A 23 7.03 10.10 1.41
C VAL A 23 8.36 9.59 1.96
N LEU A 24 8.48 9.55 3.29
CA LEU A 24 9.60 8.91 3.98
C LEU A 24 9.81 7.48 3.48
N ALA A 25 11.08 7.07 3.35
CA ALA A 25 11.47 5.80 2.79
C ALA A 25 10.70 4.61 3.40
N MET A 26 10.48 4.64 4.72
CA MET A 26 9.78 3.59 5.46
C MET A 26 8.34 3.29 5.01
N TYR A 27 7.67 4.23 4.33
CA TYR A 27 6.30 4.03 3.85
C TYR A 27 6.23 3.78 2.34
N ARG A 28 7.32 3.92 1.60
CA ARG A 28 7.30 3.77 0.13
C ARG A 28 6.81 2.39 -0.33
N PRO A 29 7.25 1.25 0.26
CA PRO A 29 6.74 -0.05 -0.15
C PRO A 29 5.22 -0.16 0.04
N TYR A 30 4.67 0.41 1.12
CA TYR A 30 3.22 0.44 1.34
C TYR A 30 2.48 1.19 0.21
N PHE A 31 2.93 2.39 -0.16
CA PHE A 31 2.26 3.14 -1.23
C PHE A 31 2.43 2.48 -2.60
N GLU A 32 3.58 1.88 -2.87
CA GLU A 32 3.79 1.12 -4.10
C GLU A 32 2.88 -0.12 -4.14
N PHE A 33 2.76 -0.84 -3.03
CA PHE A 33 1.84 -1.98 -2.91
C PHE A 33 0.39 -1.56 -3.15
N ALA A 34 -0.05 -0.46 -2.52
CA ALA A 34 -1.39 0.09 -2.71
C ALA A 34 -1.70 0.37 -4.18
N VAL A 35 -0.75 0.99 -4.90
CA VAL A 35 -0.91 1.36 -6.31
C VAL A 35 -0.96 0.13 -7.23
N ASN A 36 -0.21 -0.93 -6.92
CA ASN A 36 -0.18 -2.14 -7.74
C ASN A 36 -1.33 -3.13 -7.45
N THR A 37 -1.98 -3.02 -6.29
CA THR A 37 -3.00 -3.99 -5.87
C THR A 37 -4.42 -3.42 -5.80
N GLY A 38 -4.57 -2.10 -5.69
CA GLY A 38 -5.87 -1.46 -5.48
C GLY A 38 -6.56 -1.84 -4.16
N LEU A 39 -5.82 -2.46 -3.22
CA LEU A 39 -6.37 -2.91 -1.95
C LEU A 39 -6.79 -1.74 -1.06
N ARG A 40 -7.83 -1.94 -0.25
CA ARG A 40 -8.23 -0.93 0.73
C ARG A 40 -7.15 -0.80 1.81
N PRO A 41 -6.89 0.39 2.36
CA PRO A 41 -5.91 0.58 3.42
C PRO A 41 -6.13 -0.35 4.61
N SER A 42 -7.40 -0.63 4.96
CA SER A 42 -7.76 -1.56 6.03
C SER A 42 -7.33 -3.00 5.76
N GLU A 43 -7.34 -3.45 4.50
CA GLU A 43 -6.90 -4.78 4.07
C GLU A 43 -5.37 -4.84 4.07
N GLN A 44 -4.72 -3.81 3.51
CA GLN A 44 -3.26 -3.74 3.45
C GLN A 44 -2.62 -3.75 4.85
N VAL A 45 -3.13 -2.95 5.79
CA VAL A 45 -2.59 -2.93 7.17
C VAL A 45 -2.96 -4.17 7.99
N ALA A 46 -3.81 -5.05 7.48
CA ALA A 46 -4.17 -6.32 8.08
C ALA A 46 -3.41 -7.50 7.44
N LEU A 47 -2.71 -7.28 6.33
CA LEU A 47 -1.97 -8.33 5.62
C LEU A 47 -0.91 -8.94 6.54
N LYS A 48 -1.08 -10.23 6.84
CA LYS A 48 -0.14 -11.03 7.62
C LYS A 48 0.91 -11.65 6.70
N ARG A 49 2.13 -11.82 7.22
CA ARG A 49 3.24 -12.49 6.54
C ARG A 49 2.88 -13.93 6.18
N SER A 50 2.09 -14.59 7.02
CA SER A 50 1.59 -15.95 6.80
C SER A 50 0.55 -16.07 5.69
N ALA A 51 -0.02 -14.96 5.22
CA ALA A 51 -0.98 -14.94 4.11
C ALA A 51 -0.30 -14.72 2.74
N VAL A 52 1.04 -14.64 2.71
CA VAL A 52 1.84 -14.46 1.49
C VAL A 52 2.48 -15.80 1.14
N GLU A 53 1.99 -16.42 0.08
CA GLU A 53 2.43 -17.71 -0.44
C GLU A 53 3.49 -17.54 -1.54
N GLU A 54 3.87 -18.63 -2.21
CA GLU A 54 4.82 -18.57 -3.31
C GLU A 54 4.28 -17.76 -4.49
N ASP A 55 3.05 -18.01 -4.94
CA ASP A 55 2.50 -17.44 -6.19
C ASP A 55 1.38 -16.41 -5.99
N PHE A 56 0.84 -16.31 -4.78
CA PHE A 56 -0.26 -15.39 -4.47
C PHE A 56 -0.20 -14.93 -3.01
N PHE A 57 -1.03 -13.96 -2.66
CA PHE A 57 -1.35 -13.70 -1.25
C PHE A 57 -2.86 -13.60 -1.06
N SER A 58 -3.32 -14.02 0.11
CA SER A 58 -4.74 -14.01 0.49
C SER A 58 -5.10 -12.74 1.24
N VAL A 59 -6.25 -12.18 0.91
CA VAL A 59 -6.85 -11.04 1.62
C VAL A 59 -8.04 -11.55 2.42
N GLU A 60 -7.83 -11.76 3.72
CA GLU A 60 -8.79 -12.45 4.60
C GLU A 60 -9.31 -11.55 5.72
N LEU A 61 -8.54 -10.50 6.04
CA LEU A 61 -8.77 -9.62 7.18
C LEU A 61 -8.78 -8.16 6.74
N SER A 62 -9.53 -7.36 7.50
CA SER A 62 -9.38 -5.91 7.54
C SER A 62 -9.11 -5.44 8.96
N ARG A 63 -8.37 -4.34 9.11
CA ARG A 63 -7.99 -3.80 10.42
C ARG A 63 -8.39 -2.35 10.56
N VAL A 64 -9.43 -2.04 11.33
CA VAL A 64 -9.99 -0.68 11.53
C VAL A 64 -9.93 -0.31 13.01
N ARG A 65 -9.48 0.91 13.33
CA ARG A 65 -9.35 1.39 14.73
C ARG A 65 -8.60 0.39 15.64
N ASN A 66 -7.52 -0.19 15.12
CA ASN A 66 -6.70 -1.21 15.78
C ASN A 66 -7.42 -2.54 16.10
N ARG A 67 -8.57 -2.81 15.50
CA ARG A 67 -9.27 -4.09 15.63
C ARG A 67 -9.26 -4.81 14.30
N GLU A 68 -8.85 -6.08 14.33
CA GLU A 68 -9.03 -6.99 13.19
C GLU A 68 -10.52 -7.32 13.04
N LYS A 69 -10.91 -7.56 11.80
CA LYS A 69 -12.21 -8.05 11.44
C LYS A 69 -12.00 -9.03 10.30
N GLU A 70 -12.53 -10.23 10.49
CA GLU A 70 -12.64 -11.21 9.42
C GLU A 70 -13.62 -10.70 8.36
N ASP A 71 -13.18 -10.73 7.10
CA ASP A 71 -14.01 -10.33 5.98
C ASP A 71 -14.76 -11.53 5.39
N LEU A 72 -15.05 -12.57 6.18
CA LEU A 72 -15.81 -13.79 5.78
C LEU A 72 -17.26 -13.54 5.31
N LYS A 73 -17.70 -12.28 5.16
CA LYS A 73 -19.12 -11.96 4.98
C LYS A 73 -19.67 -12.18 3.57
N THR A 74 -18.86 -12.56 2.58
CA THR A 74 -19.30 -13.01 1.24
C THR A 74 -18.14 -13.74 0.53
N GLU A 75 -18.43 -14.66 -0.39
CA GLU A 75 -17.42 -15.26 -1.29
C GLU A 75 -16.60 -14.21 -2.06
N SER A 76 -17.17 -13.01 -2.27
CA SER A 76 -16.47 -11.88 -2.91
C SER A 76 -15.41 -11.20 -2.05
N SER A 77 -15.35 -11.51 -0.75
CA SER A 77 -14.43 -10.86 0.20
C SER A 77 -13.13 -11.65 0.39
N TYR A 78 -13.16 -12.98 0.19
CA TYR A 78 -11.94 -13.78 0.11
C TYR A 78 -11.39 -13.69 -1.30
N ARG A 79 -10.22 -13.06 -1.46
CA ARG A 79 -9.55 -13.01 -2.76
C ARG A 79 -8.08 -13.33 -2.64
N GLN A 80 -7.60 -14.14 -3.56
CA GLN A 80 -6.19 -14.34 -3.81
C GLN A 80 -5.75 -13.36 -4.89
N ILE A 81 -4.63 -12.68 -4.64
CA ILE A 81 -4.02 -11.76 -5.60
C ILE A 81 -2.68 -12.37 -6.01
N ALA A 82 -2.48 -12.55 -7.31
CA ALA A 82 -1.25 -13.11 -7.86
C ALA A 82 -0.03 -12.23 -7.51
N LEU A 83 1.05 -12.89 -7.10
CA LEU A 83 2.33 -12.26 -6.82
C LEU A 83 3.11 -12.05 -8.12
N THR A 84 2.81 -10.96 -8.80
CA THR A 84 3.65 -10.46 -9.89
C THR A 84 5.07 -10.18 -9.39
N SER A 85 6.07 -10.20 -10.28
CA SER A 85 7.46 -9.86 -9.96
C SER A 85 7.57 -8.51 -9.22
N THR A 86 6.79 -7.51 -9.66
CA THR A 86 6.76 -6.19 -9.04
C THR A 86 6.22 -6.23 -7.61
N ILE A 87 5.15 -6.98 -7.34
CA ILE A 87 4.61 -7.11 -5.98
C ILE A 87 5.59 -7.85 -5.09
N ARG A 88 6.22 -8.92 -5.60
CA ARG A 88 7.24 -9.68 -4.86
C ARG A 88 8.41 -8.80 -4.44
N ASP A 89 8.92 -7.96 -5.33
CA ASP A 89 10.01 -7.02 -5.03
C ASP A 89 9.62 -5.96 -3.99
N ILE A 90 8.37 -5.50 -4.02
CA ILE A 90 7.84 -4.58 -3.00
C ILE A 90 7.80 -5.26 -1.63
N LEU A 91 7.26 -6.48 -1.55
CA LEU A 91 7.16 -7.24 -0.30
C LEU A 91 8.53 -7.63 0.25
N ASN A 92 9.49 -8.00 -0.61
CA ASN A 92 10.86 -8.31 -0.21
C ASN A 92 11.58 -7.08 0.38
N ARG A 93 11.43 -5.91 -0.25
CA ARG A 93 11.97 -4.65 0.32
C ARG A 93 11.33 -4.32 1.66
N GLN A 94 10.00 -4.47 1.78
CA GLN A 94 9.30 -4.26 3.04
C GLN A 94 9.80 -5.22 4.14
N LYS A 95 9.97 -6.51 3.80
CA LYS A 95 10.51 -7.52 4.72
C LYS A 95 11.91 -7.16 5.18
N ALA A 96 12.81 -6.80 4.27
CA ALA A 96 14.17 -6.37 4.62
C ALA A 96 14.19 -5.12 5.51
N MET A 97 13.34 -4.12 5.21
CA MET A 97 13.24 -2.89 6.01
C MET A 97 12.68 -3.11 7.41
N THR A 98 11.94 -4.19 7.62
CA THR A 98 11.29 -4.53 8.89
C THR A 98 11.88 -5.79 9.53
N ALA A 99 13.06 -6.23 9.08
CA ALA A 99 13.69 -7.47 9.56
C ALA A 99 14.06 -7.42 11.05
N ALA A 100 14.27 -6.23 11.61
CA ALA A 100 14.64 -6.04 13.01
C ALA A 100 13.43 -6.01 13.98
N VAL A 101 12.20 -6.08 13.47
CA VAL A 101 10.99 -6.04 14.30
C VAL A 101 10.20 -7.32 14.18
N ASP A 102 9.76 -7.82 15.33
CA ASP A 102 8.88 -8.98 15.40
C ASP A 102 7.42 -8.54 15.21
N SER A 103 6.75 -9.14 14.23
CA SER A 103 5.37 -8.84 13.89
C SER A 103 4.81 -9.83 12.88
N ASP A 104 3.54 -10.19 13.04
CA ASP A 104 2.82 -10.97 12.04
C ASP A 104 2.49 -10.16 10.80
N TYR A 105 2.46 -8.82 10.90
CA TYR A 105 2.00 -7.96 9.82
C TYR A 105 3.12 -7.57 8.86
N VAL A 106 2.77 -7.40 7.59
CA VAL A 106 3.71 -6.96 6.55
C VAL A 106 4.07 -5.48 6.71
N PHE A 107 3.07 -4.62 6.92
CA PHE A 107 3.25 -3.17 6.96
C PHE A 107 3.21 -2.63 8.39
N VAL A 108 4.38 -2.48 8.98
CA VAL A 108 4.57 -2.10 10.39
C VAL A 108 5.40 -0.83 10.55
N ASN A 109 5.26 -0.19 11.71
CA ASN A 109 6.11 0.91 12.14
C ASN A 109 7.42 0.39 12.75
N LYS A 110 8.29 1.30 13.20
CA LYS A 110 9.57 0.98 13.86
C LYS A 110 9.45 0.16 15.14
N ASP A 111 8.26 0.07 15.73
CA ASP A 111 7.98 -0.67 16.96
C ASP A 111 7.32 -2.04 16.66
N GLY A 112 7.28 -2.48 15.38
CA GLY A 112 6.64 -3.74 14.96
C GLY A 112 5.10 -3.69 14.93
N ARG A 113 4.49 -2.52 15.19
CA ARG A 113 3.03 -2.38 15.21
C ARG A 113 2.50 -2.05 13.82
N PRO A 114 1.31 -2.55 13.42
CA PRO A 114 0.70 -2.19 12.15
C PRO A 114 0.61 -0.69 11.96
N ILE A 115 0.93 -0.21 10.76
CA ILE A 115 0.88 1.22 10.47
C ILE A 115 -0.57 1.73 10.63
N LEU A 116 -0.73 2.86 11.32
CA LEU A 116 -2.04 3.46 11.51
C LEU A 116 -2.59 4.00 10.19
N GLN A 117 -3.79 3.58 9.82
CA GLN A 117 -4.48 4.08 8.62
C GLN A 117 -4.60 5.61 8.59
N ASN A 118 -4.83 6.25 9.74
CA ASN A 118 -4.88 7.72 9.82
C ASN A 118 -3.55 8.36 9.40
N LYS A 119 -2.41 7.73 9.75
CA LYS A 119 -1.09 8.22 9.36
C LYS A 119 -0.88 8.07 7.85
N LEU A 120 -1.30 6.94 7.28
CA LEU A 120 -1.24 6.68 5.84
C LEU A 120 -2.11 7.66 5.06
N ARG A 121 -3.31 7.97 5.57
CA ARG A 121 -4.20 8.99 5.01
C ARG A 121 -3.54 10.37 5.05
N GLU A 122 -3.00 10.79 6.19
CA GLU A 122 -2.29 12.07 6.32
C GLU A 122 -1.15 12.20 5.30
N LEU A 123 -0.32 11.17 5.18
CA LEU A 123 0.78 11.12 4.21
C LEU A 123 0.26 11.19 2.77
N TRP A 124 -0.78 10.42 2.43
CA TRP A 124 -1.40 10.47 1.11
C TRP A 124 -1.92 11.87 0.75
N LEU A 125 -2.60 12.54 1.68
CA LEU A 125 -3.10 13.90 1.45
C LEU A 125 -1.96 14.89 1.20
N ARG A 126 -0.81 14.74 1.85
CA ARG A 126 0.37 15.55 1.58
C ARG A 126 0.95 15.28 0.20
N VAL A 127 1.00 14.02 -0.23
CA VAL A 127 1.44 13.66 -1.59
C VAL A 127 0.51 14.30 -2.62
N MET A 128 -0.80 14.19 -2.43
CA MET A 128 -1.79 14.74 -3.34
C MET A 128 -1.77 16.27 -3.39
N ALA A 129 -1.59 16.94 -2.24
CA ALA A 129 -1.47 18.40 -2.21
C ALA A 129 -0.23 18.90 -2.98
N LYS A 130 0.85 18.13 -2.98
CA LYS A 130 2.10 18.48 -3.70
C LYS A 130 2.09 18.08 -5.17
N SER A 131 1.17 17.23 -5.61
CA SER A 131 1.18 16.69 -6.96
C SER A 131 0.44 17.53 -7.99
N GLY A 132 -0.41 18.46 -7.54
CA GLY A 132 -1.33 19.19 -8.43
C GLY A 132 -2.42 18.31 -9.04
N LEU A 133 -2.52 17.03 -8.66
CA LEU A 133 -3.53 16.10 -9.18
C LEU A 133 -4.88 16.28 -8.45
N PRO A 134 -6.01 16.01 -9.11
CA PRO A 134 -7.31 15.96 -8.46
C PRO A 134 -7.30 15.05 -7.23
N ARG A 135 -7.95 15.49 -6.15
CA ARG A 135 -8.02 14.72 -4.90
C ARG A 135 -8.72 13.39 -5.15
N ARG A 136 -8.04 12.29 -4.82
CA ARG A 136 -8.55 10.92 -4.89
C ARG A 136 -8.15 10.12 -3.66
N ARG A 137 -8.85 9.02 -3.39
CA ARG A 137 -8.45 8.05 -2.35
C ARG A 137 -7.30 7.18 -2.87
N MET A 138 -6.53 6.62 -1.95
CA MET A 138 -5.35 5.80 -2.23
C MET A 138 -5.64 4.56 -3.09
N TYR A 139 -6.84 4.01 -2.93
CA TYR A 139 -7.29 2.77 -3.57
C TYR A 139 -8.21 3.03 -4.76
N GLU A 140 -8.40 4.30 -5.14
CA GLU A 140 -9.10 4.70 -6.37
C GLU A 140 -8.04 4.84 -7.49
N THR A 141 -7.40 3.72 -7.84
CA THR A 141 -6.29 3.67 -8.82
C THR A 141 -6.73 3.22 -10.22
N HIS A 142 -8.00 2.85 -10.38
CA HIS A 142 -8.61 2.37 -11.63
C HIS A 142 -9.90 3.12 -11.91
#